data_AF-A0AAD7EJC5-F1
#
_entry.id   AF-A0AAD7EJC5-F1
#
_cell.length_a   1.000
_cell.length_b   1.000
_cell.length_c   1.000
_cell.angle_alpha   90.00
_cell.angle_beta   90.00
_cell.angle_gamma   90.00
#
_symmetry.space_group_name_H-M   'P 1'
#
loop_
_entity.id
_entity.type
_entity.pdbx_description
1 polymer ?
#
loop_
_entity_poly.entity_id
_entity_poly.type
_entity_poly.pdbx_seq_one_letter_code
_entity_poly.pdbx_strand_id
1 'polypeptide(L)'
;MAQISSRFCAPDADITLSSSSGLLFRVHRKNLETHSSAFGSASAATVAQPEPEPVALTEPSDVLELVLQFMYPQPQPDLRALEFRTLATLAEAVEKYEVYSALTLCRSQMESFVCAHPLEVLVYALRHGHTNLANEAAQQSMRCGVVEAMDILPPETFRDWIAYYERWHRATAKSLGYMATFPKHVPLVQKCTADPNPACTFRAELDAAGGWSRAICEMNLFVLSTDSRRATKLAATGGAQCRCTPRQPDCSIFARPAVFSF
;
A
#
# COMPACT_ATOMS: atom_id res chain seq x y z
N MET A 1 -16.96 -37.67 3.05
CA MET A 1 -18.10 -37.04 2.36
C MET A 1 -17.66 -35.62 2.05
N ALA A 2 -17.83 -35.15 0.81
CA ALA A 2 -17.47 -33.78 0.46
C ALA A 2 -18.39 -32.79 1.20
N GLN A 3 -17.81 -31.80 1.86
CA GLN A 3 -18.57 -30.78 2.60
C GLN A 3 -18.98 -29.66 1.63
N ILE A 4 -20.21 -29.16 1.77
CA ILE A 4 -20.73 -28.06 0.95
C ILE A 4 -20.75 -26.79 1.80
N SER A 5 -20.37 -25.64 1.23
CA SER A 5 -20.45 -24.34 1.92
C SER A 5 -21.90 -24.06 2.33
N SER A 6 -22.12 -23.66 3.57
CA SER A 6 -23.44 -23.26 4.06
C SER A 6 -23.95 -21.97 3.43
N ARG A 7 -23.04 -21.15 2.89
CA ARG A 7 -23.36 -19.85 2.29
C ARG A 7 -23.67 -19.98 0.81
N PHE A 8 -22.98 -20.89 0.12
CA PHE A 8 -23.10 -21.10 -1.33
C PHE A 8 -23.51 -22.54 -1.62
N CYS A 9 -24.78 -22.85 -1.34
CA CYS A 9 -25.41 -24.16 -1.55
C CYS A 9 -26.73 -24.04 -2.33
N ALA A 10 -26.77 -23.26 -3.41
CA ALA A 10 -28.01 -23.02 -4.14
C ALA A 10 -28.56 -24.33 -4.75
N PRO A 11 -29.85 -24.64 -4.55
CA PRO A 11 -30.45 -25.89 -5.05
C PRO A 11 -30.52 -25.92 -6.58
N ASP A 12 -30.64 -24.75 -7.20
CA ASP A 12 -30.71 -24.46 -8.63
C ASP A 12 -29.35 -24.12 -9.28
N ALA A 13 -28.25 -24.33 -8.56
CA ALA A 13 -26.90 -24.15 -9.08
C ALA A 13 -26.62 -25.01 -10.32
N ASP A 14 -26.01 -24.41 -11.34
CA ASP A 14 -25.65 -25.03 -12.63
C ASP A 14 -24.13 -25.30 -12.76
N ILE A 15 -23.37 -24.99 -11.72
CA ILE A 15 -21.95 -25.30 -11.59
C ILE A 15 -21.57 -25.55 -10.13
N THR A 16 -20.65 -26.49 -9.91
CA THR A 16 -20.04 -26.74 -8.60
C THR A 16 -18.56 -26.41 -8.68
N LEU A 17 -18.08 -25.54 -7.80
CA LEU A 17 -16.64 -25.25 -7.63
C LEU A 17 -16.11 -26.01 -6.42
N SER A 18 -14.86 -26.43 -6.46
CA SER A 18 -14.16 -27.03 -5.32
C SER A 18 -12.98 -26.14 -4.92
N SER A 19 -12.91 -25.75 -3.65
CA SER A 19 -11.71 -25.11 -3.10
C SER A 19 -10.54 -26.09 -2.99
N SER A 20 -9.32 -25.57 -2.79
CA SER A 20 -8.15 -26.40 -2.48
C SER A 20 -8.25 -27.12 -1.14
N SER A 21 -9.07 -26.61 -0.22
CA SER A 21 -9.44 -27.27 1.05
C SER A 21 -10.49 -28.39 0.90
N GLY A 22 -11.01 -28.62 -0.31
CA GLY A 22 -12.01 -29.67 -0.58
C GLY A 22 -13.46 -29.30 -0.24
N LEU A 23 -13.74 -28.06 0.16
CA LEU A 23 -15.11 -27.54 0.33
C LEU A 23 -15.71 -27.25 -1.04
N LEU A 24 -16.96 -27.69 -1.25
CA LEU A 24 -17.73 -27.51 -2.47
C LEU A 24 -18.65 -26.28 -2.41
N PHE A 25 -18.77 -25.58 -3.52
CA PHE A 25 -19.58 -24.37 -3.69
C PHE A 25 -20.54 -24.57 -4.85
N ARG A 26 -21.85 -24.60 -4.56
CA ARG A 26 -22.89 -24.72 -5.58
C ARG A 26 -23.37 -23.32 -5.95
N VAL A 27 -23.00 -22.86 -7.14
CA VAL A 27 -23.17 -21.48 -7.60
C VAL A 27 -23.74 -21.43 -9.02
N HIS A 28 -24.10 -20.22 -9.46
CA HIS A 28 -24.64 -19.93 -10.78
C HIS A 28 -23.55 -19.38 -11.70
N ARG A 29 -23.32 -20.03 -12.83
CA ARG A 29 -22.40 -19.62 -13.89
C ARG A 29 -22.67 -18.19 -14.34
N LYS A 30 -23.93 -17.81 -14.51
CA LYS A 30 -24.34 -16.45 -14.91
C LYS A 30 -23.77 -15.36 -14.00
N ASN A 31 -23.73 -15.59 -12.68
CA ASN A 31 -23.17 -14.63 -11.74
C ASN A 31 -21.65 -14.53 -11.90
N LEU A 32 -20.97 -15.67 -12.08
CA LEU A 32 -19.53 -15.69 -12.34
C LEU A 32 -19.20 -14.93 -13.62
N GLU A 33 -19.88 -15.24 -14.73
CA GLU A 33 -19.65 -14.60 -16.04
C GLU A 33 -19.95 -13.09 -16.04
N THR A 34 -20.95 -12.66 -15.27
CA THR A 34 -21.33 -11.24 -15.18
C THR A 34 -20.29 -10.42 -14.41
N HIS A 35 -19.62 -11.02 -13.42
CA HIS A 35 -18.73 -10.32 -12.50
C HIS A 35 -17.23 -10.59 -12.73
N SER A 36 -16.89 -11.53 -13.62
CA SER A 36 -15.52 -11.94 -13.90
C SER A 36 -15.37 -12.36 -15.37
N SER A 37 -14.38 -11.78 -16.04
CA SER A 37 -13.99 -12.17 -17.39
C SER A 37 -13.34 -13.56 -17.43
N ALA A 38 -12.61 -13.95 -16.39
CA ALA A 38 -11.95 -15.25 -16.30
C ALA A 38 -12.95 -16.43 -16.37
N PHE A 39 -14.12 -16.29 -15.74
CA PHE A 39 -15.16 -17.33 -15.77
C PHE A 39 -15.98 -17.33 -17.06
N GLY A 40 -16.07 -16.20 -17.77
CA GLY A 40 -16.70 -16.10 -19.10
C GLY A 40 -16.08 -17.01 -20.15
N SER A 41 -14.76 -17.20 -20.10
CA SER A 41 -14.02 -18.04 -21.06
C SER A 41 -14.04 -19.53 -20.71
N ALA A 42 -13.96 -19.87 -19.42
CA ALA A 42 -13.94 -21.27 -18.93
C ALA A 42 -15.29 -22.00 -19.08
N SER A 43 -16.39 -21.23 -19.06
CA SER A 43 -17.76 -21.73 -19.16
C SER A 43 -18.05 -22.49 -20.46
N ALA A 44 -17.44 -22.08 -21.59
CA ALA A 44 -17.67 -22.70 -22.89
C ALA A 44 -17.20 -24.17 -22.99
N ALA A 45 -16.26 -24.59 -22.14
CA ALA A 45 -15.62 -25.92 -22.22
C ALA A 45 -16.36 -27.03 -21.44
N THR A 46 -17.29 -26.69 -20.53
CA THR A 46 -17.88 -27.67 -19.58
C THR A 46 -19.29 -28.15 -19.93
N VAL A 47 -19.87 -27.71 -21.05
CA VAL A 47 -21.29 -27.94 -21.42
C VAL A 47 -21.58 -29.41 -21.84
N ALA A 48 -20.59 -30.29 -21.93
CA ALA A 48 -20.73 -31.60 -22.57
C ALA A 48 -20.81 -32.83 -21.64
N GLN A 49 -20.97 -32.69 -20.31
CA GLN A 49 -20.96 -33.85 -19.39
C GLN A 49 -22.30 -34.03 -18.62
N PRO A 50 -22.81 -35.28 -18.50
CA PRO A 50 -24.11 -35.58 -17.89
C PRO A 50 -24.13 -35.46 -16.36
N GLU A 51 -22.97 -35.45 -15.70
CA GLU A 51 -22.78 -35.11 -14.28
C GLU A 51 -21.62 -34.08 -14.25
N PRO A 52 -21.87 -32.80 -13.95
CA PRO A 52 -20.82 -31.79 -13.98
C PRO A 52 -19.83 -32.05 -12.83
N GLU A 53 -18.64 -32.54 -13.19
CA GLU A 53 -17.53 -32.69 -12.26
C GLU A 53 -17.21 -31.33 -11.60
N PRO A 54 -16.95 -31.29 -10.27
CA PRO A 54 -16.60 -30.04 -9.60
C PRO A 54 -15.34 -29.40 -10.21
N VAL A 55 -15.42 -28.11 -10.53
CA VAL A 55 -14.28 -27.35 -11.04
C VAL A 55 -13.33 -27.03 -9.87
N ALA A 56 -12.17 -27.68 -9.85
CA ALA A 56 -11.16 -27.46 -8.82
C ALA A 56 -10.45 -26.10 -8.99
N LEU A 57 -10.46 -25.30 -7.92
CA LEU A 57 -9.78 -24.02 -7.81
C LEU A 57 -8.64 -24.12 -6.78
N THR A 58 -7.66 -23.23 -6.89
CA THR A 58 -6.44 -23.27 -6.06
C THR A 58 -6.62 -22.58 -4.71
N GLU A 59 -7.67 -21.78 -4.59
CA GLU A 59 -7.95 -20.89 -3.49
C GLU A 59 -8.55 -21.67 -2.31
N PRO A 60 -8.16 -21.32 -1.08
CA PRO A 60 -8.78 -21.90 0.11
C PRO A 60 -10.25 -21.46 0.23
N SER A 61 -11.02 -22.21 1.00
CA SER A 61 -12.47 -22.02 1.12
C SER A 61 -12.87 -20.64 1.67
N ASP A 62 -12.14 -20.10 2.64
CA ASP A 62 -12.36 -18.78 3.22
C ASP A 62 -12.20 -17.65 2.19
N VAL A 63 -11.17 -17.72 1.35
CA VAL A 63 -10.95 -16.75 0.27
C VAL A 63 -11.99 -16.90 -0.82
N LEU A 64 -12.33 -18.13 -1.20
CA LEU A 64 -13.32 -18.37 -2.24
C LEU A 64 -14.72 -17.88 -1.82
N GLU A 65 -15.08 -17.97 -0.53
CA GLU A 65 -16.31 -17.37 -0.01
C GLU A 65 -16.34 -15.84 -0.18
N LEU A 66 -15.22 -15.17 0.10
CA LEU A 66 -15.10 -13.72 -0.07
C LEU A 66 -15.19 -13.31 -1.55
N VAL A 67 -14.50 -14.04 -2.44
CA VAL A 67 -14.59 -13.82 -3.89
C VAL A 67 -16.01 -13.96 -4.39
N LEU A 68 -16.69 -15.06 -4.02
CA LEU A 68 -18.08 -15.30 -4.42
C LEU A 68 -19.04 -14.27 -3.81
N GLN A 69 -18.72 -13.72 -2.63
CA GLN A 69 -19.52 -12.65 -2.03
C GLN A 69 -19.56 -11.39 -2.90
N PHE A 70 -18.47 -11.05 -3.58
CA PHE A 70 -18.41 -9.93 -4.53
C PHE A 70 -19.15 -10.16 -5.85
N MET A 71 -19.48 -11.42 -6.17
CA MET A 71 -20.15 -11.83 -7.41
C MET A 71 -21.66 -12.07 -7.25
N TYR A 72 -22.18 -11.94 -6.04
CA TYR A 72 -23.59 -12.20 -5.74
C TYR A 72 -24.27 -10.93 -5.23
N PRO A 73 -25.59 -10.80 -5.43
CA PRO A 73 -26.38 -9.67 -4.94
C PRO A 73 -26.57 -9.76 -3.42
N GLN A 74 -25.50 -9.46 -2.67
CA GLN A 74 -25.45 -9.44 -1.21
C GLN A 74 -24.51 -8.32 -0.73
N PRO A 75 -24.57 -7.94 0.56
CA PRO A 75 -23.62 -6.98 1.11
C PRO A 75 -22.17 -7.43 0.89
N GLN A 76 -21.30 -6.50 0.48
CA GLN A 76 -19.89 -6.76 0.29
C GLN A 76 -19.20 -7.06 1.63
N PRO A 77 -18.14 -7.89 1.64
CA PRO A 77 -17.37 -8.15 2.86
C PRO A 77 -16.67 -6.87 3.34
N ASP A 78 -16.51 -6.74 4.65
CA ASP A 78 -15.69 -5.67 5.23
C ASP A 78 -14.20 -6.07 5.18
N LEU A 79 -13.49 -5.52 4.18
CA LEU A 79 -12.07 -5.80 3.98
C LEU A 79 -11.18 -5.27 5.12
N ARG A 80 -11.65 -4.31 5.92
CA ARG A 80 -10.87 -3.71 7.01
C ARG A 80 -10.78 -4.64 8.22
N ALA A 81 -11.71 -5.56 8.35
CA ALA A 81 -11.75 -6.56 9.41
C ALA A 81 -10.87 -7.78 9.09
N LEU A 82 -10.34 -7.88 7.86
CA LEU A 82 -9.53 -9.01 7.43
C LEU A 82 -8.07 -8.85 7.90
N GLU A 83 -7.48 -9.96 8.33
CA GLU A 83 -6.04 -10.03 8.54
C GLU A 83 -5.30 -9.94 7.20
N PHE A 84 -4.07 -9.41 7.24
CA PHE A 84 -3.27 -9.17 6.04
C PHE A 84 -3.09 -10.43 5.17
N ARG A 85 -2.87 -11.61 5.77
CA ARG A 85 -2.68 -12.86 5.00
C ARG A 85 -3.91 -13.23 4.18
N THR A 86 -5.10 -13.14 4.77
CA THR A 86 -6.36 -13.42 4.07
C THR A 86 -6.62 -12.36 3.00
N LEU A 87 -6.36 -11.09 3.31
CA LEU A 87 -6.49 -10.01 2.33
C LEU A 87 -5.54 -10.17 1.15
N ALA A 88 -4.27 -10.49 1.39
CA ALA A 88 -3.29 -10.68 0.33
C ALA A 88 -3.70 -11.85 -0.59
N THR A 89 -4.15 -12.96 0.00
CA THR A 89 -4.65 -14.10 -0.77
C THR A 89 -5.92 -13.77 -1.55
N LEU A 90 -6.83 -12.99 -0.95
CA LEU A 90 -8.02 -12.47 -1.63
C LEU A 90 -7.65 -11.53 -2.78
N ALA A 91 -6.71 -10.62 -2.59
CA ALA A 91 -6.26 -9.68 -3.63
C ALA A 91 -5.67 -10.43 -4.82
N GLU A 92 -4.84 -11.45 -4.59
CA GLU A 92 -4.32 -12.32 -5.66
C GLU A 92 -5.44 -13.07 -6.40
N ALA A 93 -6.43 -13.61 -5.67
CA ALA A 93 -7.57 -14.30 -6.29
C ALA A 93 -8.45 -13.32 -7.10
N VAL A 94 -8.67 -12.11 -6.60
CA VAL A 94 -9.47 -11.06 -7.25
C VAL A 94 -8.82 -10.59 -8.55
N GLU A 95 -7.50 -10.45 -8.58
CA GLU A 95 -6.73 -10.16 -9.79
C GLU A 95 -6.78 -11.34 -10.77
N LYS A 96 -6.50 -12.56 -10.30
CA LYS A 96 -6.52 -13.78 -11.11
C LYS A 96 -7.86 -14.02 -11.80
N TYR A 97 -8.95 -13.79 -11.08
CA TYR A 97 -10.30 -13.94 -11.62
C TYR A 97 -10.86 -12.66 -12.21
N GLU A 98 -10.12 -11.55 -12.21
CA GLU A 98 -10.57 -10.25 -12.72
C GLU A 98 -11.96 -9.87 -12.18
N VAL A 99 -12.11 -9.92 -10.84
CA VAL A 99 -13.38 -9.61 -10.17
C VAL A 99 -13.53 -8.10 -10.06
N TYR A 100 -14.15 -7.50 -11.07
CA TYR A 100 -14.17 -6.04 -11.26
C TYR A 100 -14.69 -5.25 -10.05
N SER A 101 -15.67 -5.78 -9.33
CA SER A 101 -16.24 -5.15 -8.14
C SER A 101 -15.26 -5.07 -6.96
N ALA A 102 -14.23 -5.93 -6.93
CA ALA A 102 -13.30 -6.07 -5.83
C ALA A 102 -11.89 -5.53 -6.12
N LEU A 103 -11.49 -5.37 -7.40
CA LEU A 103 -10.14 -4.95 -7.80
C LEU A 103 -9.68 -3.68 -7.07
N THR A 104 -10.42 -2.58 -7.22
CA THR A 104 -10.08 -1.28 -6.61
C THR A 104 -10.12 -1.34 -5.08
N LEU A 105 -11.05 -2.11 -4.51
CA LEU A 105 -11.21 -2.23 -3.06
C LEU A 105 -10.04 -3.00 -2.43
N CYS A 106 -9.65 -4.13 -3.03
CA CYS A 106 -8.51 -4.91 -2.56
C CYS A 106 -7.21 -4.12 -2.70
N ARG A 107 -7.02 -3.42 -3.82
CA ARG A 107 -5.86 -2.55 -4.01
C ARG A 107 -5.79 -1.44 -2.96
N SER A 108 -6.90 -0.73 -2.72
CA SER A 108 -6.94 0.33 -1.70
C SER A 108 -6.68 -0.21 -0.30
N GLN A 109 -7.14 -1.43 0.01
CA GLN A 109 -6.83 -2.05 1.27
C GLN A 109 -5.34 -2.46 1.35
N MET A 110 -4.74 -2.97 0.27
CA MET A 110 -3.30 -3.27 0.20
C MET A 110 -2.44 -2.00 0.40
N GLU A 111 -2.87 -0.86 -0.15
CA GLU A 111 -2.26 0.47 0.10
C GLU A 111 -2.20 0.80 1.61
N SER A 112 -3.26 0.49 2.36
CA SER A 112 -3.29 0.72 3.81
C SER A 112 -2.28 -0.13 4.60
N PHE A 113 -1.87 -1.27 4.06
CA PHE A 113 -0.92 -2.19 4.69
C PHE A 113 0.55 -1.93 4.30
N VAL A 114 0.83 -0.98 3.41
CA VAL A 114 2.19 -0.70 2.93
C VAL A 114 3.16 -0.41 4.07
N CYS A 115 2.74 0.28 5.13
CA CYS A 115 3.62 0.57 6.26
C CYS A 115 3.97 -0.66 7.10
N ALA A 116 3.08 -1.65 7.15
CA ALA A 116 3.21 -2.84 7.99
C ALA A 116 3.84 -4.03 7.24
N HIS A 117 3.50 -4.19 5.96
CA HIS A 117 3.92 -5.31 5.10
C HIS A 117 4.47 -4.81 3.75
N PRO A 118 5.52 -3.96 3.75
CA PRO A 118 5.98 -3.30 2.53
C PRO A 118 6.55 -4.28 1.50
N LEU A 119 7.19 -5.39 1.91
CA LEU A 119 7.80 -6.34 0.99
C LEU A 119 6.74 -7.18 0.28
N GLU A 120 5.74 -7.68 1.01
CA GLU A 120 4.63 -8.45 0.45
C GLU A 120 3.76 -7.58 -0.46
N VAL A 121 3.48 -6.34 -0.05
CA VAL A 121 2.73 -5.39 -0.88
C VAL A 121 3.53 -4.99 -2.12
N LEU A 122 4.86 -4.88 -2.03
CA LEU A 122 5.72 -4.66 -3.19
C LEU A 122 5.53 -5.80 -4.19
N VAL A 123 5.66 -7.06 -3.77
CA VAL A 123 5.50 -8.23 -4.65
C VAL A 123 4.14 -8.23 -5.34
N TYR A 124 3.06 -8.00 -4.59
CA TYR A 124 1.71 -7.89 -5.14
C TYR A 124 1.64 -6.78 -6.21
N ALA A 125 2.16 -5.59 -5.89
CA ALA A 125 2.11 -4.45 -6.79
C ALA A 125 2.90 -4.67 -8.07
N LEU A 126 4.05 -5.37 -8.00
CA LEU A 126 4.85 -5.70 -9.19
C LEU A 126 4.12 -6.68 -10.09
N ARG A 127 3.58 -7.74 -9.49
CA ARG A 127 2.91 -8.83 -10.20
C ARG A 127 1.73 -8.34 -11.03
N HIS A 128 0.99 -7.37 -10.51
CA HIS A 128 -0.22 -6.83 -11.12
C HIS A 128 -0.03 -5.45 -11.77
N GLY A 129 1.22 -4.96 -11.86
CA GLY A 129 1.53 -3.71 -12.57
C GLY A 129 1.03 -2.43 -11.88
N HIS A 130 0.81 -2.45 -10.56
CA HIS A 130 0.38 -1.29 -9.77
C HIS A 130 1.57 -0.36 -9.46
N THR A 131 2.07 0.34 -10.48
CA THR A 131 3.31 1.14 -10.42
C THR A 131 3.40 2.14 -9.26
N ASN A 132 2.32 2.85 -8.95
CA ASN A 132 2.31 3.81 -7.84
C ASN A 132 2.46 3.11 -6.48
N LEU A 133 1.73 2.02 -6.28
CA LEU A 133 1.81 1.20 -5.07
C LEU A 133 3.18 0.53 -4.95
N ALA A 134 3.72 0.03 -6.06
CA ALA A 134 5.05 -0.56 -6.12
C ALA A 134 6.13 0.43 -5.68
N ASN A 135 6.07 1.67 -6.17
CA ASN A 135 7.03 2.71 -5.77
C ASN A 135 6.94 3.06 -4.28
N GLU A 136 5.71 3.18 -3.76
CA GLU A 136 5.50 3.46 -2.35
C GLU A 136 5.98 2.31 -1.46
N ALA A 137 5.63 1.08 -1.82
CA ALA A 137 6.05 -0.13 -1.11
C ALA A 137 7.57 -0.32 -1.17
N ALA A 138 8.20 -0.09 -2.32
CA ALA A 138 9.65 -0.11 -2.47
C ALA A 138 10.31 0.91 -1.53
N GLN A 139 9.82 2.15 -1.46
CA GLN A 139 10.34 3.15 -0.55
C GLN A 139 10.19 2.73 0.92
N GLN A 140 9.03 2.19 1.32
CA GLN A 140 8.78 1.78 2.71
C GLN A 140 9.57 0.53 3.10
N SER A 141 9.84 -0.36 2.14
CA SER A 141 10.64 -1.58 2.34
C SER A 141 12.10 -1.31 2.68
N MET A 142 12.60 -0.08 2.51
CA MET A 142 13.97 0.32 2.91
C MET A 142 14.20 0.24 4.42
N ARG A 143 13.13 0.08 5.20
CA ARG A 143 13.20 -0.16 6.65
C ARG A 143 13.38 -1.65 6.99
N CYS A 144 13.17 -2.55 6.04
CA CYS A 144 13.28 -4.00 6.22
C CYS A 144 14.73 -4.48 6.16
N GLY A 145 14.98 -5.65 6.74
CA GLY A 145 16.28 -6.30 6.68
C GLY A 145 16.52 -6.97 5.32
N VAL A 146 17.79 -7.07 4.91
CA VAL A 146 18.16 -7.75 3.65
C VAL A 146 17.78 -9.23 3.68
N VAL A 147 17.94 -9.90 4.84
CA VAL A 147 17.57 -11.32 5.00
C VAL A 147 16.05 -11.51 4.86
N GLU A 148 15.27 -10.64 5.50
CA GLU A 148 13.80 -10.65 5.39
C GLU A 148 13.35 -10.42 3.94
N ALA A 149 13.96 -9.46 3.24
CA ALA A 149 13.68 -9.22 1.83
C ALA A 149 14.05 -10.42 0.95
N MET A 150 15.14 -11.12 1.26
CA MET A 150 15.55 -12.33 0.53
C MET A 150 14.55 -13.49 0.72
N ASP A 151 13.94 -13.60 1.90
CA ASP A 151 12.96 -14.64 2.21
C ASP A 151 11.59 -14.38 1.57
N ILE A 152 11.22 -13.10 1.37
CA ILE A 152 9.89 -12.70 0.89
C ILE A 152 9.88 -12.43 -0.63
N LEU A 153 10.91 -11.77 -1.16
CA LEU A 153 10.91 -11.31 -2.55
C LEU A 153 11.30 -12.44 -3.51
N PRO A 154 10.64 -12.54 -4.68
CA PRO A 154 11.12 -13.40 -5.77
C PRO A 154 12.57 -13.06 -6.16
N PRO A 155 13.38 -14.04 -6.63
CA PRO A 155 14.80 -13.82 -6.90
C PRO A 155 15.09 -12.65 -7.86
N GLU A 156 14.26 -12.49 -8.89
CA GLU A 156 14.32 -11.36 -9.82
C GLU A 156 14.04 -10.02 -9.12
N THR A 157 12.97 -9.95 -8.35
CA THR A 157 12.60 -8.75 -7.59
C THR A 157 13.64 -8.41 -6.53
N PHE A 158 14.20 -9.41 -5.85
CA PHE A 158 15.23 -9.23 -4.83
C PHE A 158 16.49 -8.59 -5.41
N ARG A 159 16.88 -8.96 -6.63
CA ARG A 159 18.02 -8.36 -7.32
C ARG A 159 17.83 -6.86 -7.57
N ASP A 160 16.66 -6.48 -8.06
CA ASP A 160 16.37 -5.07 -8.33
C ASP A 160 16.20 -4.28 -7.03
N TRP A 161 15.59 -4.93 -6.04
CA TRP A 161 15.42 -4.40 -4.70
C TRP A 161 16.76 -4.14 -4.01
N ILE A 162 17.74 -5.06 -4.07
CA ILE A 162 19.04 -4.83 -3.42
C ILE A 162 19.81 -3.68 -4.08
N ALA A 163 19.73 -3.55 -5.41
CA ALA A 163 20.33 -2.42 -6.11
C ALA A 163 19.66 -1.08 -5.72
N TYR A 164 18.35 -1.08 -5.47
CA TYR A 164 17.65 0.09 -4.92
C TYR A 164 18.02 0.35 -3.46
N TYR A 165 18.07 -0.69 -2.63
CA TYR A 165 18.46 -0.65 -1.22
C TYR A 165 19.83 0.00 -1.03
N GLU A 166 20.84 -0.44 -1.79
CA GLU A 166 22.18 0.15 -1.75
C GLU A 166 22.18 1.63 -2.15
N ARG A 167 21.42 2.01 -3.18
CA ARG A 167 21.30 3.41 -3.62
C ARG A 167 20.63 4.26 -2.55
N TRP A 168 19.55 3.76 -1.95
CA TRP A 168 18.82 4.44 -0.88
C TRP A 168 19.70 4.66 0.35
N HIS A 169 20.39 3.62 0.81
CA HIS A 169 21.29 3.71 1.97
C HIS A 169 22.49 4.63 1.70
N ARG A 170 23.06 4.60 0.49
CA ARG A 170 24.13 5.52 0.11
C ARG A 170 23.66 6.98 0.09
N ALA A 171 22.45 7.24 -0.42
CA ALA A 171 21.88 8.58 -0.47
C ALA A 171 21.57 9.11 0.95
N THR A 172 20.98 8.27 1.79
CA THR A 172 20.65 8.62 3.19
C THR A 172 21.90 8.80 4.06
N ALA A 173 22.95 7.99 3.86
CA ALA A 173 24.22 8.19 4.57
C ALA A 173 24.87 9.53 4.21
N LYS A 174 24.84 9.92 2.92
CA LYS A 174 25.32 11.24 2.49
C LYS A 174 24.53 12.36 3.13
N SER A 175 23.19 12.32 3.07
CA SER A 175 22.35 13.38 3.63
C SER A 175 22.50 13.50 5.15
N LEU A 176 22.59 12.38 5.87
CA LEU A 176 22.83 12.40 7.32
C LEU A 176 24.22 12.97 7.67
N GLY A 177 25.24 12.66 6.88
CA GLY A 177 26.57 13.26 7.01
C GLY A 177 26.56 14.78 6.85
N TYR A 178 25.82 15.29 5.85
CA TYR A 178 25.60 16.73 5.69
C TYR A 178 24.81 17.34 6.87
N MET A 179 23.78 16.66 7.37
CA MET A 179 23.01 17.10 8.54
C MET A 179 23.85 17.18 9.82
N ALA A 180 24.77 16.24 10.03
CA ALA A 180 25.69 16.22 11.18
C ALA A 180 26.72 17.36 11.15
N THR A 181 27.01 17.90 9.96
CA THR A 181 27.88 19.07 9.79
C THR A 181 27.19 20.42 9.97
N PHE A 182 25.86 20.46 10.16
CA PHE A 182 25.20 21.72 10.51
C PHE A 182 25.60 22.16 11.92
N PRO A 183 26.03 23.41 12.11
CA PRO A 183 26.28 23.95 13.44
C PRO A 183 24.98 23.83 14.27
N LYS A 184 25.08 23.28 15.49
CA LYS A 184 23.97 23.13 16.47
C LYS A 184 23.30 24.45 16.89
N HIS A 185 23.69 25.58 16.30
CA HIS A 185 23.24 26.93 16.60
C HIS A 185 22.85 27.72 15.35
N VAL A 186 22.12 27.11 14.42
CA VAL A 186 21.32 27.92 13.49
C VAL A 186 19.92 28.07 14.11
N PRO A 187 19.53 29.26 14.58
CA PRO A 187 18.15 29.47 14.99
C PRO A 187 17.29 29.35 13.73
N LEU A 188 16.54 28.25 13.61
CA LEU A 188 15.44 28.10 12.66
C LEU A 188 14.30 29.03 13.11
N VAL A 189 14.50 30.33 12.99
CA VAL A 189 13.43 31.32 12.97
C VAL A 189 13.63 32.15 11.70
N GLN A 190 13.49 31.49 10.56
CA GLN A 190 13.17 32.21 9.34
C GLN A 190 11.65 32.38 9.37
N LYS A 191 11.18 33.55 9.79
CA LYS A 191 9.76 33.93 9.67
C LYS A 191 9.38 33.79 8.20
N CYS A 192 8.67 32.73 7.84
CA CYS A 192 7.96 32.66 6.58
C CYS A 192 6.83 33.69 6.63
N THR A 193 7.08 34.90 6.15
CA THR A 193 5.99 35.82 5.81
C THR A 193 5.26 35.21 4.61
N ALA A 194 3.97 34.98 4.78
CA ALA A 194 3.07 34.37 3.82
C ALA A 194 3.23 34.98 2.41
N ASP A 195 3.49 34.13 1.43
CA ASP A 195 3.29 34.43 0.01
C ASP A 195 1.95 33.80 -0.43
N PRO A 196 1.12 34.47 -1.23
CA PRO A 196 -0.21 34.00 -1.58
C PRO A 196 -0.15 33.11 -2.83
N ASN A 197 0.14 31.82 -2.66
CA ASN A 197 -0.01 30.82 -3.72
C ASN A 197 -0.54 29.50 -3.12
N PRO A 198 -1.67 28.92 -3.58
CA PRO A 198 -2.47 28.00 -2.77
C PRO A 198 -2.02 26.52 -2.80
N ALA A 199 -0.77 26.19 -3.12
CA ALA A 199 -0.33 24.81 -3.32
C ALA A 199 0.28 24.10 -2.09
N CYS A 200 0.33 24.74 -0.92
CA CYS A 200 0.85 24.13 0.30
C CYS A 200 -0.09 24.39 1.49
N THR A 201 -1.15 23.60 1.60
CA THR A 201 -1.98 23.56 2.80
C THR A 201 -1.27 22.76 3.90
N PHE A 202 -0.64 23.46 4.84
CA PHE A 202 -0.32 22.90 6.15
C PHE A 202 -1.60 22.84 6.99
N ARG A 203 -2.02 21.64 7.42
CA ARG A 203 -3.10 21.49 8.40
C ARG A 203 -2.46 21.25 9.77
N ALA A 204 -2.53 22.24 10.65
CA ALA A 204 -2.17 22.10 12.05
C ALA A 204 -3.42 21.71 12.84
N GLU A 205 -3.40 20.57 13.53
CA GLU A 205 -4.40 20.24 14.55
C GLU A 205 -3.86 20.68 15.92
N LEU A 206 -4.60 21.55 16.60
CA LEU A 206 -4.32 21.98 17.97
C LEU A 206 -4.92 20.97 18.95
N ASP A 207 -4.17 20.57 19.97
CA ASP A 207 -4.77 19.90 21.12
C ASP A 207 -5.48 20.89 22.05
N ALA A 208 -6.40 20.38 22.88
CA ALA A 208 -7.29 21.17 23.74
C ALA A 208 -6.56 22.03 24.82
N ALA A 209 -5.23 21.94 24.91
CA ALA A 209 -4.39 22.74 25.80
C ALA A 209 -3.55 23.81 25.06
N GLY A 210 -3.72 23.96 23.73
CA GLY A 210 -3.02 24.98 22.94
C GLY A 210 -1.52 24.73 22.77
N GLY A 211 -1.08 23.47 22.88
CA GLY A 211 0.30 23.06 22.61
C GLY A 211 0.51 22.67 21.14
N TRP A 212 1.71 22.95 20.60
CA TRP A 212 2.09 22.51 19.26
C TRP A 212 2.54 21.04 19.33
N SER A 213 1.67 20.11 18.95
CA SER A 213 1.97 18.67 19.09
C SER A 213 2.46 17.98 17.81
N ARG A 214 2.30 18.55 16.60
CA ARG A 214 2.76 17.90 15.35
C ARG A 214 2.94 18.87 14.18
N ALA A 215 4.10 18.83 13.53
CA ALA A 215 4.28 19.30 12.16
C ALA A 215 4.42 18.06 11.27
N ILE A 216 3.41 17.78 10.45
CA ILE A 216 3.51 16.78 9.40
C ILE A 216 4.18 17.46 8.22
N CYS A 217 5.48 17.22 8.06
CA CYS A 217 6.15 17.43 6.80
C CYS A 217 6.04 16.10 6.05
N GLU A 218 5.51 16.09 4.82
CA GLU A 218 5.48 14.90 3.95
C GLU A 218 6.88 14.53 3.44
N MET A 219 7.81 14.35 4.38
CA MET A 219 9.06 13.65 4.22
C MET A 219 9.16 12.74 5.43
N ASN A 220 8.91 11.45 5.21
CA ASN A 220 9.06 10.38 6.20
C ASN A 220 10.53 10.19 6.63
N LEU A 221 11.10 11.17 7.34
CA LEU A 221 12.29 11.04 8.18
C LEU A 221 11.96 11.65 9.55
N PHE A 222 11.65 10.80 10.53
CA PHE A 222 11.51 11.23 11.91
C PHE A 222 12.88 11.19 12.61
N VAL A 223 13.30 12.32 13.18
CA VAL A 223 14.25 12.35 14.30
C VAL A 223 13.61 13.21 15.38
N LEU A 224 13.13 12.58 16.46
CA LEU A 224 12.66 13.27 17.66
C LEU A 224 13.88 13.77 18.44
N SER A 225 14.05 15.09 18.54
CA SER A 225 14.98 15.72 19.47
C SER A 225 14.20 16.31 20.64
N THR A 226 14.16 15.60 21.76
CA THR A 226 13.64 16.12 23.03
C THR A 226 14.69 17.00 23.71
N ASP A 227 14.56 18.32 23.66
CA ASP A 227 15.20 19.17 24.67
C ASP A 227 14.32 20.38 25.02
N SER A 228 13.77 20.35 26.24
CA SER A 228 12.63 21.13 26.70
C SER A 228 12.99 22.45 27.40
N ARG A 229 14.20 23.01 27.20
CA ARG A 229 14.71 24.04 28.13
C ARG A 229 14.87 25.48 27.61
N ARG A 230 14.44 25.83 26.41
CA ARG A 230 14.61 27.22 25.90
C ARG A 230 13.41 27.76 25.12
N ALA A 231 12.26 27.85 25.78
CA ALA A 231 11.12 28.62 25.27
C ALA A 231 10.81 29.79 26.20
N THR A 232 11.66 30.82 26.20
CA THR A 232 11.27 32.13 26.75
C THR A 232 12.12 33.24 26.14
N LYS A 233 11.44 34.31 25.70
CA LYS A 233 11.92 35.55 25.06
C LYS A 233 12.27 35.46 23.57
N LEU A 234 11.39 36.00 22.73
CA LEU A 234 11.66 37.29 22.07
C LEU A 234 10.34 37.85 21.47
N ALA A 235 9.85 38.93 22.06
CA ALA A 235 8.83 39.81 21.51
C ALA A 235 9.45 41.21 21.37
N ALA A 236 8.95 41.98 20.39
CA ALA A 236 9.39 43.33 19.97
C ALA A 236 10.67 43.31 19.10
N THR A 237 10.85 44.03 18.00
CA THR A 237 10.32 45.29 17.41
C THR A 237 10.50 45.19 15.86
N GLY A 238 9.74 45.90 15.02
CA GLY A 238 10.11 47.21 14.45
C GLY A 238 10.91 47.08 13.12
N GLY A 239 10.40 47.64 12.01
CA GLY A 239 10.78 47.29 10.64
C GLY A 239 12.12 47.77 10.07
N ALA A 240 12.52 47.16 8.95
CA ALA A 240 13.44 47.68 7.94
C ALA A 240 13.38 46.81 6.67
N GLN A 241 13.43 47.44 5.49
CA GLN A 241 13.61 46.81 4.18
C GLN A 241 15.01 46.20 4.07
N CYS A 242 15.14 44.98 3.55
CA CYS A 242 16.42 44.39 3.16
C CYS A 242 16.33 43.64 1.82
N ARG A 243 17.32 43.90 0.98
CA ARG A 243 17.49 43.47 -0.41
C ARG A 243 18.14 42.08 -0.44
N CYS A 244 17.58 41.12 -1.18
CA CYS A 244 18.15 39.77 -1.30
C CYS A 244 19.27 39.74 -2.35
N THR A 245 20.47 39.27 -1.96
CA THR A 245 21.50 38.76 -2.88
C THR A 245 21.41 37.23 -2.97
N PRO A 246 21.61 36.60 -4.14
CA PRO A 246 21.45 35.16 -4.30
C PRO A 246 22.68 34.43 -3.73
N ARG A 247 22.48 33.71 -2.63
CA ARG A 247 23.36 32.62 -2.22
C ARG A 247 22.47 31.45 -1.82
N GLN A 248 21.89 30.80 -2.82
CA GLN A 248 21.17 29.55 -2.61
C GLN A 248 22.18 28.46 -2.19
N PRO A 249 21.94 27.70 -1.12
CA PRO A 249 22.43 26.33 -1.08
C PRO A 249 21.64 25.51 -2.11
N ASP A 250 22.36 24.68 -2.82
CA ASP A 250 21.88 23.84 -3.91
C ASP A 250 20.68 22.96 -3.47
N CYS A 251 19.48 23.29 -3.94
CA CYS A 251 18.24 22.54 -3.63
C CYS A 251 18.19 21.13 -4.23
N SER A 252 19.23 20.71 -4.97
CA SER A 252 19.38 19.35 -5.50
C SER A 252 19.57 18.28 -4.40
N ILE A 253 19.86 18.67 -3.16
CA ILE A 253 20.17 17.77 -2.03
C ILE A 253 18.93 17.05 -1.47
N PHE A 254 17.73 17.64 -1.65
CA PHE A 254 16.45 17.06 -1.21
C PHE A 254 15.72 16.29 -2.32
N ALA A 255 16.40 16.01 -3.43
CA ALA A 255 15.83 15.17 -4.48
C ALA A 255 15.45 13.82 -3.89
N ARG A 256 14.17 13.43 -4.04
CA ARG A 256 13.73 12.05 -3.81
C ARG A 256 14.76 11.12 -4.47
N PRO A 257 15.32 10.14 -3.76
CA PRO A 257 16.10 9.11 -4.44
C PRO A 257 15.24 8.54 -5.57
N ALA A 258 15.90 8.25 -6.69
CA ALA A 258 15.25 7.94 -7.97
C ALA A 258 14.08 6.96 -7.79
N VAL A 259 13.02 7.18 -8.59
CA VAL A 259 11.91 6.25 -8.74
C VAL A 259 12.45 4.83 -8.87
N PHE A 260 11.79 3.86 -8.23
CA PHE A 260 12.13 2.47 -8.43
C PHE A 260 11.78 2.13 -9.89
N SER A 261 12.77 2.23 -10.78
CA SER A 261 12.60 1.89 -12.18
C SER A 261 12.71 0.38 -12.35
N PHE A 262 11.62 -0.20 -12.84
CA PHE A 262 11.55 -1.54 -13.45
C PHE A 262 12.20 -1.52 -14.84
#